data_AF-A0A258TT10-F1
#
_entry.id   AF-A0A258TT10-F1
#
_cell.length_a   1.000
_cell.length_b   1.000
_cell.length_c   1.000
_cell.angle_alpha   90.00
_cell.angle_beta   90.00
_cell.angle_gamma   90.00
#
_symmetry.space_group_name_H-M   'P 1'
#
loop_
_entity.id
_entity.type
_entity.pdbx_description
1 polymer ?
#
loop_
_entity_poly.entity_id
_entity_poly.type
_entity_poly.pdbx_seq_one_letter_code
_entity_poly.pdbx_strand_id
1 'polypeptide(L)'
;MTQGLTLALLSLLLYGIWGFSFKLLSIKEIQGEWAVSLIMLFGAAISALIALARAEAFPLEKIGGNIPWLVLVAVSGAVGNIFLIKAMSFPGLSSGVVLAVSGAYPLVAALLAYFILGEQLGLTQALGAAAIVLGVGLLMFK
;
A
#
# COMPACT_ATOMS: atom_id res chain seq x y z
N MET A 1 -22.77 -0.61 2.29
CA MET A 1 -21.79 0.06 3.18
C MET A 1 -21.08 -0.92 4.12
N THR A 2 -21.79 -1.82 4.79
CA THR A 2 -21.24 -2.77 5.78
C THR A 2 -20.21 -3.76 5.20
N GLN A 3 -20.49 -4.41 4.07
CA GLN A 3 -19.54 -5.37 3.45
C GLN A 3 -18.22 -4.72 3.03
N GLY A 4 -18.28 -3.52 2.43
CA GLY A 4 -17.08 -2.78 2.02
C GLY A 4 -16.20 -2.39 3.21
N LEU A 5 -16.83 -1.95 4.31
CA LEU A 5 -16.11 -1.66 5.55
C LEU A 5 -15.44 -2.90 6.13
N THR A 6 -16.12 -4.05 6.14
CA THR A 6 -15.53 -5.32 6.59
C THR A 6 -14.30 -5.69 5.77
N LEU A 7 -14.38 -5.58 4.43
CA LEU A 7 -13.23 -5.86 3.56
C LEU A 7 -12.08 -4.88 3.81
N ALA A 8 -12.37 -3.60 4.03
CA ALA A 8 -11.36 -2.61 4.37
C ALA A 8 -10.68 -2.92 5.72
N LEU A 9 -11.44 -3.32 6.74
CA LEU A 9 -10.89 -3.72 8.04
C LEU A 9 -10.03 -4.99 7.94
N LEU A 10 -10.47 -5.97 7.14
CA LEU A 10 -9.65 -7.16 6.86
C LEU A 10 -8.36 -6.79 6.12
N SER A 11 -8.42 -5.87 5.16
CA SER A 11 -7.21 -5.38 4.48
C SER A 11 -6.26 -4.66 5.44
N LEU A 12 -6.78 -3.87 6.39
CA LEU A 12 -5.98 -3.20 7.40
C LEU A 12 -5.20 -4.23 8.24
N LEU A 13 -5.85 -5.31 8.68
CA LEU A 13 -5.20 -6.38 9.44
C LEU A 13 -4.11 -7.06 8.59
N LEU A 14 -4.41 -7.41 7.34
CA LEU A 14 -3.46 -8.07 6.46
C LEU A 14 -2.28 -7.15 6.10
N TYR A 15 -2.50 -5.86 5.91
CA TYR A 15 -1.43 -4.88 5.70
C TYR A 15 -0.57 -4.67 6.94
N GLY A 16 -1.14 -4.75 8.14
CA GLY A 16 -0.36 -4.78 9.39
C GLY A 16 0.57 -5.99 9.48
N ILE A 17 0.05 -7.18 9.19
CA ILE A 17 0.85 -8.42 9.16
C ILE A 17 1.95 -8.32 8.09
N TRP A 18 1.59 -7.86 6.89
CA TRP A 18 2.52 -7.68 5.78
C TRP A 18 3.67 -6.71 6.12
N GLY A 19 3.35 -5.57 6.74
CA GLY A 19 4.36 -4.60 7.17
C GLY A 19 5.31 -5.17 8.22
N PHE A 20 4.77 -5.94 9.18
CA PHE A 20 5.58 -6.68 10.16
C PHE A 20 6.47 -7.74 9.49
N SER A 21 5.95 -8.48 8.50
CA SER A 21 6.72 -9.47 7.75
C SER A 21 7.92 -8.84 7.02
N PHE A 22 7.81 -7.62 6.49
CA PHE A 22 8.98 -6.94 5.93
C PHE A 22 10.08 -6.66 6.95
N LYS A 23 9.72 -6.30 8.19
CA LYS A 23 10.71 -6.15 9.25
C LYS A 23 11.39 -7.48 9.58
N LEU A 24 10.64 -8.59 9.58
CA LEU A 24 11.22 -9.93 9.76
C LEU A 24 12.20 -10.30 8.65
N LEU A 25 11.88 -9.99 7.39
CA LEU A 25 12.77 -10.23 6.25
C LEU A 25 14.05 -9.41 6.37
N SER A 26 13.92 -8.13 6.75
CA SER A 26 15.05 -7.23 7.02
C SER A 26 16.00 -7.77 8.09
N ILE A 27 15.48 -8.29 9.21
CA ILE A 27 16.31 -8.89 10.28
C ILE A 27 17.05 -10.15 9.79
N LYS A 28 16.49 -10.87 8.80
CA LYS A 28 17.11 -12.03 8.16
C LYS A 28 17.99 -11.66 6.97
N GLU A 29 18.29 -10.37 6.79
CA GLU A 29 19.09 -9.84 5.68
C GLU A 29 18.49 -10.09 4.28
N ILE A 30 17.20 -10.45 4.22
CA ILE A 30 16.44 -10.57 2.98
C ILE A 30 15.84 -9.21 2.67
N GLN A 31 16.60 -8.39 1.94
CA GLN A 31 16.26 -7.00 1.64
C GLN A 31 16.46 -6.65 0.16
N GLY A 32 16.03 -5.44 -0.22
CA GLY A 32 16.25 -4.89 -1.56
C GLY A 32 15.27 -5.42 -2.61
N GLU A 33 15.67 -5.27 -3.86
CA GLU A 33 14.83 -5.42 -5.05
C GLU A 33 14.40 -6.89 -5.26
N TRP A 34 15.25 -7.85 -4.89
CA TRP A 34 14.92 -9.28 -4.96
C TRP A 34 13.80 -9.68 -4.00
N ALA A 35 13.81 -9.15 -2.77
CA ALA A 35 12.76 -9.40 -1.80
C ALA A 35 11.40 -8.90 -2.32
N VAL A 36 11.36 -7.67 -2.85
CA VAL A 36 10.16 -7.08 -3.46
C VAL A 36 9.69 -7.93 -4.65
N SER A 37 10.62 -8.31 -5.54
CA SER A 37 10.28 -9.06 -6.75
C SER A 37 9.63 -10.41 -6.42
N LEU A 38 10.19 -11.16 -5.46
CA LEU A 38 9.63 -12.43 -5.03
C LEU A 38 8.25 -12.25 -4.39
N ILE A 39 8.07 -11.23 -3.54
CA ILE A 39 6.79 -10.96 -2.89
C ILE A 39 5.72 -10.58 -3.91
N MET A 40 6.05 -9.72 -4.88
CA MET A 40 5.13 -9.34 -5.94
C MET A 40 4.80 -10.53 -6.85
N LEU A 41 5.78 -11.39 -7.15
CA LEU A 41 5.57 -12.61 -7.92
C LEU A 41 4.61 -13.58 -7.22
N PHE A 42 4.85 -13.86 -5.93
CA PHE A 42 3.95 -14.72 -5.14
C PHE A 42 2.56 -14.12 -5.00
N GLY A 43 2.47 -12.81 -4.75
CA GLY A 43 1.19 -12.09 -4.71
C GLY A 43 0.43 -12.21 -6.02
N ALA A 44 1.09 -11.96 -7.15
CA ALA A 44 0.49 -12.08 -8.48
C ALA A 44 0.04 -13.51 -8.78
N ALA A 45 0.83 -14.52 -8.43
CA ALA A 45 0.47 -15.93 -8.60
C ALA A 45 -0.77 -16.29 -7.76
N ILE A 46 -0.84 -15.87 -6.49
CA ILE A 46 -2.01 -16.11 -5.64
C ILE A 46 -3.23 -15.39 -6.20
N SER A 47 -3.11 -14.14 -6.62
CA SER A 47 -4.22 -13.40 -7.25
C SER A 47 -4.72 -14.08 -8.52
N ALA A 48 -3.81 -14.55 -9.39
CA ALA A 48 -4.17 -15.29 -10.59
C ALA A 48 -4.87 -16.62 -10.27
N LEU A 49 -4.38 -17.37 -9.28
CA LEU A 49 -5.02 -18.62 -8.83
C LEU A 49 -6.44 -18.36 -8.30
N ILE A 50 -6.65 -17.28 -7.54
CA ILE A 50 -7.99 -16.90 -7.05
C ILE A 50 -8.91 -16.56 -8.24
N ALA A 51 -8.44 -15.77 -9.20
CA ALA A 51 -9.23 -15.41 -10.39
C ALA A 51 -9.60 -16.66 -11.21
N LEU A 52 -8.66 -17.59 -11.41
CA LEU A 52 -8.89 -18.86 -12.09
C LEU A 52 -9.88 -19.75 -11.32
N ALA A 53 -9.72 -19.88 -10.00
CA ALA A 53 -10.63 -20.66 -9.17
C ALA A 53 -12.07 -20.11 -9.17
N ARG A 54 -12.22 -18.80 -9.41
CA ARG A 54 -13.51 -18.11 -9.56
C ARG A 54 -14.02 -18.05 -10.99
N ALA A 55 -13.27 -18.62 -11.95
CA ALA A 55 -13.56 -18.55 -13.37
C ALA A 55 -13.80 -17.12 -13.87
N GLU A 56 -13.04 -16.15 -13.34
CA GLU A 56 -13.12 -14.76 -13.78
C GLU A 56 -12.59 -14.64 -15.21
N ALA A 57 -13.38 -14.05 -16.10
CA ALA A 57 -12.98 -13.84 -17.49
C ALA A 57 -11.82 -12.83 -17.57
N PHE A 58 -10.78 -13.16 -18.33
CA PHE A 58 -9.64 -12.25 -18.51
C PHE A 58 -10.08 -10.99 -19.28
N PRO A 59 -9.96 -9.79 -18.70
CA PRO A 59 -10.55 -8.57 -19.27
C PRO A 59 -9.63 -7.93 -20.32
N LEU A 60 -9.34 -8.66 -21.41
CA LEU A 60 -8.34 -8.31 -22.43
C LEU A 60 -8.53 -6.87 -22.98
N GLU A 61 -9.75 -6.52 -23.39
CA GLU A 61 -10.07 -5.21 -23.97
C GLU A 61 -9.83 -4.07 -22.97
N LYS A 62 -10.22 -4.28 -21.70
CA LYS A 62 -10.03 -3.28 -20.64
C LYS A 62 -8.55 -3.11 -20.31
N ILE A 63 -7.77 -4.19 -20.33
CA ILE A 63 -6.33 -4.13 -20.11
C ILE A 63 -5.64 -3.35 -21.24
N GLY A 64 -5.96 -3.67 -22.49
CA GLY A 64 -5.37 -3.01 -23.66
C GLY A 64 -5.57 -1.49 -23.67
N GLY A 65 -6.76 -1.03 -23.30
CA GLY A 65 -7.06 0.41 -23.19
C GLY A 65 -6.47 1.13 -21.98
N ASN A 66 -5.96 0.41 -20.98
CA ASN A 66 -5.54 0.99 -19.69
C ASN A 66 -4.08 0.67 -19.32
N ILE A 67 -3.25 0.27 -20.29
CA ILE A 67 -1.82 -0.02 -20.06
C ILE A 67 -1.08 1.11 -19.31
N PRO A 68 -1.24 2.40 -19.63
CA PRO A 68 -0.53 3.47 -18.91
C PRO A 68 -0.84 3.49 -17.41
N TRP A 69 -2.11 3.27 -17.04
CA TRP A 69 -2.53 3.20 -15.64
C TRP A 69 -1.99 1.95 -14.94
N LEU A 70 -1.99 0.81 -15.63
CA LEU A 70 -1.40 -0.42 -15.11
C LEU A 70 0.11 -0.26 -14.88
N VAL A 71 0.82 0.40 -15.80
CA VAL A 71 2.25 0.72 -15.65
C VAL A 71 2.47 1.65 -14.46
N LEU A 72 1.65 2.70 -14.31
CA LEU A 72 1.75 3.62 -13.18
C LEU A 72 1.55 2.91 -11.84
N VAL A 73 0.54 2.04 -11.73
CA VAL A 73 0.28 1.22 -10.53
C VAL A 73 1.44 0.26 -10.27
N ALA A 74 1.94 -0.43 -11.30
CA ALA A 74 3.04 -1.37 -11.17
C ALA A 74 4.34 -0.67 -10.70
N VAL A 75 4.68 0.45 -11.33
CA VAL A 75 5.90 1.22 -11.01
C VAL A 75 5.80 1.82 -9.61
N SER A 76 4.71 2.52 -9.29
CA SER A 76 4.53 3.13 -7.97
C SER A 76 4.51 2.08 -6.86
N GLY A 77 3.83 0.95 -7.07
CA GLY A 77 3.80 -0.17 -6.13
C GLY A 77 5.16 -0.83 -5.93
N ALA A 78 5.90 -1.13 -7.01
CA ALA A 78 7.21 -1.77 -6.92
C ALA A 78 8.25 -0.83 -6.27
N VAL A 79 8.38 0.39 -6.77
CA VAL A 79 9.35 1.38 -6.26
C VAL A 79 9.03 1.77 -4.82
N GLY A 80 7.74 1.97 -4.49
CA GLY A 80 7.31 2.24 -3.13
C GLY A 80 7.68 1.12 -2.16
N ASN A 81 7.49 -0.14 -2.56
CA ASN A 81 7.90 -1.29 -1.76
C ASN A 81 9.42 -1.39 -1.58
N ILE A 82 10.22 -1.05 -2.60
CA ILE A 82 11.67 -1.01 -2.49
C ILE A 82 12.09 0.01 -1.42
N PHE A 83 11.52 1.22 -1.46
CA PHE A 83 11.81 2.24 -0.45
C PHE A 83 11.34 1.82 0.95
N LEU A 84 10.17 1.18 1.06
CA LEU A 84 9.66 0.67 2.32
C LEU A 84 10.62 -0.34 2.96
N ILE A 85 11.08 -1.35 2.22
CA ILE A 85 12.01 -2.36 2.74
C ILE A 85 13.35 -1.74 3.14
N LYS A 86 13.86 -0.80 2.32
CA LYS A 86 15.09 -0.06 2.64
C LYS A 86 14.93 0.73 3.94
N ALA A 87 13.81 1.42 4.13
CA ALA A 87 13.51 2.14 5.36
C ALA A 87 13.37 1.21 6.57
N MET A 88 12.75 0.05 6.42
CA MET A 88 12.64 -0.98 7.48
C MET A 88 13.99 -1.52 7.94
N SER A 89 14.98 -1.50 7.05
CA SER A 89 16.34 -1.99 7.29
C SER A 89 17.27 -0.91 7.82
N PHE A 90 16.81 0.34 7.88
CA PHE A 90 17.62 1.45 8.35
C PHE A 90 17.84 1.36 9.88
N PRO A 91 19.10 1.38 10.37
CA PRO A 91 19.38 1.34 11.80
C PRO A 91 18.77 2.53 12.54
N GLY A 92 18.23 2.28 13.74
CA GLY A 92 17.64 3.31 14.60
C GLY A 92 16.21 3.73 14.22
N LEU A 93 15.68 3.32 13.06
CA LEU A 93 14.30 3.60 12.68
C LEU A 93 13.37 2.44 13.07
N SER A 94 12.38 2.72 13.91
CA SER A 94 11.43 1.69 14.34
C SER A 94 10.45 1.32 13.23
N SER A 95 10.08 0.05 13.12
CA SER A 95 9.10 -0.42 12.13
C SER A 95 7.75 0.26 12.27
N GLY A 96 7.34 0.60 13.50
CA GLY A 96 6.12 1.36 13.78
C GLY A 96 6.13 2.74 13.12
N VAL A 97 7.26 3.47 13.21
CA VAL A 97 7.41 4.78 12.55
C VAL A 97 7.39 4.63 11.02
N VAL A 98 8.14 3.66 10.48
CA VAL A 98 8.17 3.42 9.02
C VAL A 98 6.77 3.12 8.47
N LEU A 99 6.02 2.24 9.14
CA LEU A 99 4.66 1.88 8.72
C LEU A 99 3.67 3.02 8.91
N ALA A 100 3.81 3.83 9.96
CA ALA A 100 2.94 4.99 10.16
C ALA A 100 3.14 6.04 9.05
N VAL A 101 4.39 6.37 8.73
CA VAL A 101 4.72 7.37 7.69
C VAL A 101 4.31 6.85 6.31
N SER A 102 4.70 5.63 5.95
CA SER A 102 4.33 5.06 4.65
C SER A 102 2.84 4.77 4.52
N GLY A 103 2.18 4.39 5.62
CA GLY A 103 0.74 4.17 5.72
C GLY A 103 -0.11 5.44 5.66
N ALA A 104 0.50 6.62 5.73
CA ALA A 104 -0.17 7.91 5.56
C ALA A 104 -0.48 8.25 4.09
N TYR A 105 -0.26 7.32 3.15
CA TYR A 105 -0.59 7.48 1.73
C TYR A 105 -2.04 7.92 1.43
N PRO A 106 -3.08 7.68 2.27
CA PRO A 106 -4.40 8.25 2.02
C PRO A 106 -4.39 9.78 1.90
N LEU A 107 -3.44 10.47 2.53
CA LEU A 107 -3.25 11.91 2.36
C LEU A 107 -2.87 12.27 0.92
N VAL A 108 -1.93 11.52 0.34
CA VAL A 108 -1.51 11.70 -1.06
C VAL A 108 -2.66 11.37 -1.99
N ALA A 109 -3.38 10.27 -1.74
CA ALA A 109 -4.54 9.88 -2.54
C ALA A 109 -5.66 10.93 -2.50
N ALA A 110 -5.97 11.49 -1.32
CA ALA A 110 -6.97 12.54 -1.18
C ALA A 110 -6.58 13.82 -1.94
N LEU A 111 -5.31 14.22 -1.91
CA LEU A 111 -4.82 15.35 -2.69
C LEU A 111 -4.92 15.09 -4.20
N LEU A 112 -4.51 13.91 -4.66
CA LEU A 112 -4.62 13.55 -6.08
C LEU A 112 -6.09 13.48 -6.52
N ALA A 113 -6.97 12.92 -5.69
CA ALA A 113 -8.41 12.89 -5.98
C ALA A 113 -9.00 14.31 -6.09
N TYR A 114 -8.61 15.21 -5.18
CA TYR A 114 -9.02 16.61 -5.24
C TYR A 114 -8.55 17.30 -6.53
N PHE A 115 -7.26 17.19 -6.88
CA PHE A 115 -6.68 17.93 -8.01
C PHE A 115 -6.95 17.30 -9.38
N ILE A 116 -6.94 15.96 -9.46
CA ILE A 116 -7.00 15.22 -10.74
C ILE A 116 -8.43 14.76 -11.04
N LEU A 117 -9.14 14.27 -10.02
CA LEU A 117 -10.50 13.74 -10.20
C LEU A 117 -11.58 14.80 -9.95
N GLY A 118 -11.21 15.96 -9.40
CA GLY A 118 -12.14 17.03 -9.06
C GLY A 118 -13.06 16.71 -7.88
N GLU A 119 -12.67 15.74 -7.04
CA GLU A 119 -13.45 15.38 -5.85
C GLU A 119 -13.39 16.50 -4.81
N GLN A 120 -14.52 16.83 -4.18
CA GLN A 120 -14.55 17.80 -3.09
C GLN A 120 -14.31 17.10 -1.76
N LEU A 121 -13.32 17.59 -0.99
CA LEU A 121 -13.08 17.12 0.36
C LEU A 121 -13.99 17.86 1.34
N GLY A 122 -14.91 17.12 1.97
CA GLY A 122 -15.74 17.65 3.04
C GLY A 122 -14.93 17.97 4.31
N LEU A 123 -15.48 18.82 5.18
CA LEU A 123 -14.82 19.21 6.43
C LEU A 123 -14.42 18.00 7.30
N THR A 124 -15.27 16.98 7.38
CA THR A 124 -14.96 15.75 8.14
C THR A 124 -13.76 14.99 7.56
N GLN A 125 -13.62 14.94 6.24
CA GLN A 125 -12.47 14.30 5.59
C GLN A 125 -11.19 15.12 5.81
N ALA A 126 -11.28 16.44 5.77
CA ALA A 126 -10.17 17.33 6.09
C ALA A 126 -9.70 17.16 7.55
N LEU A 127 -10.64 17.07 8.50
CA LEU A 127 -10.32 16.78 9.91
C LEU A 127 -9.70 15.38 10.07
N GLY A 128 -10.19 14.38 9.34
CA GLY A 128 -9.59 13.04 9.32
C GLY A 128 -8.16 13.05 8.79
N ALA A 129 -7.90 13.79 7.71
CA ALA A 129 -6.56 13.99 7.17
C ALA A 129 -5.63 14.68 8.18
N ALA A 130 -6.09 15.73 8.86
CA ALA A 130 -5.35 16.40 9.92
C ALA A 130 -5.02 15.44 11.08
N ALA A 131 -5.97 14.58 11.48
CA ALA A 131 -5.76 13.58 12.52
C ALA A 131 -4.70 12.53 12.12
N ILE A 132 -4.65 12.11 10.85
CA ILE A 132 -3.58 11.24 10.35
C ILE A 132 -2.21 11.92 10.50
N VAL A 133 -2.10 13.18 10.05
CA VAL A 133 -0.83 13.94 10.14
C VAL A 133 -0.36 14.06 11.58
N LEU A 134 -1.26 14.44 12.50
CA LEU A 134 -0.95 14.57 13.92
C LEU A 134 -0.55 13.23 14.53
N GLY A 135 -1.28 12.15 14.23
CA GLY A 135 -0.98 10.82 14.74
C GLY A 135 0.38 10.30 14.29
N VAL A 136 0.71 10.48 13.01
CA VAL A 136 2.04 10.12 12.47
C VAL A 136 3.12 10.98 13.13
N GLY A 137 2.91 12.29 13.26
CA GLY A 137 3.85 13.19 13.93
C GLY A 137 4.17 12.75 15.36
N LEU A 138 3.14 12.42 16.16
CA LEU A 138 3.32 11.93 17.53
C LEU A 138 4.15 10.63 17.61
N LEU A 139 4.06 9.75 16.61
CA LEU A 139 4.88 8.54 16.57
C LEU A 139 6.35 8.82 16.23
N MET A 140 6.64 9.92 15.52
CA MET A 140 8.00 10.31 15.13
C MET A 140 8.78 10.97 16.25
N PHE A 141 8.12 11.66 17.19
CA PHE A 141 8.76 12.29 18.35
C PHE A 141 8.91 11.27 19.48
N LYS A 142 9.96 10.45 19.40
CA LYS A 142 10.47 9.65 20.52
C LYS A 142 11.84 10.17 20.95
#